data_AF-A0A8S3E9W7-F1
#
_entry.id   AF-A0A8S3E9W7-F1
#
_cell.length_a   1.000
_cell.length_b   1.000
_cell.length_c   1.000
_cell.angle_alpha   90.00
_cell.angle_beta   90.00
_cell.angle_gamma   90.00
#
_symmetry.space_group_name_H-M   'P 1'
#
loop_
_entity.id
_entity.type
_entity.pdbx_description
1 polymer ?
#
loop_
_entity_poly.entity_id
_entity_poly.type
_entity_poly.pdbx_seq_one_letter_code
_entity_poly.pdbx_strand_id
1 'polypeptide(L)'
;MLAAIRYRISQSVNILQATIVRLGFCTHNLIATYFLYDDIKDYWCLLNLSGTIFLIIELVVAIIKRQGLEPKWFSPSFLIFILTSMPSLWLLEMRCVAQRRLAFSTNDNDTNTEPFDQFILSMGTDEIAPSQALPHNILMKTLRINVNLDTKIMGLELSLLLLIIIGRWLLPKGVISRSNLSQLLL
;
A
#
# COMPACT_ATOMS: atom_id res chain seq x y z
N MET A 1 -43.45 11.00 13.95
CA MET A 1 -43.16 10.88 12.49
C MET A 1 -41.77 11.41 12.13
N LEU A 2 -41.42 12.67 12.45
CA LEU A 2 -40.10 13.25 12.14
C LEU A 2 -38.90 12.50 12.75
N ALA A 3 -39.03 11.97 13.98
CA ALA A 3 -37.96 11.19 14.62
C ALA A 3 -37.64 9.87 13.89
N ALA A 4 -38.66 9.18 13.37
CA ALA A 4 -38.49 7.93 12.61
C ALA A 4 -37.82 8.18 11.25
N ILE A 5 -38.12 9.31 10.61
CA ILE A 5 -37.50 9.73 9.36
C ILE A 5 -36.01 10.08 9.60
N ARG A 6 -35.71 10.86 10.64
CA ARG A 6 -34.32 11.19 11.02
C ARG A 6 -33.49 9.94 11.32
N TYR A 7 -34.06 8.97 12.02
CA TYR A 7 -33.40 7.72 12.34
C TYR A 7 -33.03 6.92 11.07
N ARG A 8 -33.99 6.76 10.14
CA ARG A 8 -33.75 6.08 8.86
C ARG A 8 -32.69 6.77 8.00
N ILE A 9 -32.69 8.10 7.94
CA ILE A 9 -31.68 8.86 7.20
C ILE A 9 -30.29 8.64 7.80
N SER A 10 -30.16 8.73 9.13
CA SER A 10 -28.89 8.49 9.80
C SER A 10 -28.37 7.07 9.59
N GLN A 11 -29.24 6.06 9.61
CA GLN A 11 -28.88 4.67 9.35
C GLN A 11 -28.35 4.47 7.92
N SER A 12 -29.00 5.05 6.91
CA SER A 12 -28.55 4.98 5.51
C SER A 12 -27.20 5.66 5.29
N VAL A 13 -26.95 6.80 5.93
CA VAL A 13 -25.64 7.48 5.86
C VAL A 13 -24.53 6.61 6.43
N ASN A 14 -24.77 5.96 7.57
CA ASN A 14 -23.80 5.04 8.18
C ASN A 14 -23.50 3.83 7.28
N ILE A 15 -24.51 3.28 6.61
CA ILE A 15 -24.36 2.18 5.64
C ILE A 15 -23.50 2.64 4.46
N LEU A 16 -23.79 3.82 3.91
CA LEU A 16 -23.08 4.37 2.76
C LEU A 16 -21.62 4.66 3.10
N GLN A 17 -21.36 5.29 4.25
CA GLN A 17 -20.03 5.54 4.77
C GLN A 17 -19.22 4.24 4.90
N ALA A 18 -19.78 3.23 5.58
CA ALA A 18 -19.10 1.96 5.76
C ALA A 18 -18.86 1.21 4.44
N THR A 19 -19.76 1.37 3.46
CA THR A 19 -19.59 0.78 2.12
C THR A 19 -18.47 1.48 1.34
N ILE A 20 -18.39 2.82 1.40
CA ILE A 20 -17.33 3.60 0.74
C ILE A 20 -15.95 3.20 1.24
N VAL A 21 -15.76 3.06 2.56
CA VAL A 21 -14.46 2.61 3.13
C VAL A 21 -14.05 1.26 2.55
N ARG A 22 -14.98 0.30 2.53
CA ARG A 22 -14.70 -1.06 2.06
C ARG A 22 -14.42 -1.10 0.56
N LEU A 23 -15.11 -0.29 -0.24
CA LEU A 23 -14.78 -0.10 -1.65
C LEU A 23 -13.38 0.50 -1.81
N GLY A 24 -12.99 1.45 -0.96
CA GLY A 24 -11.63 1.99 -0.92
C GLY A 24 -10.58 0.89 -0.68
N PHE A 25 -10.81 -0.01 0.27
CA PHE A 25 -9.93 -1.14 0.55
C PHE A 25 -9.81 -2.12 -0.63
N CYS A 26 -10.93 -2.44 -1.29
CA CYS A 26 -10.95 -3.28 -2.48
C CYS A 26 -10.19 -2.63 -3.64
N THR A 27 -10.48 -1.36 -3.92
CA THR A 27 -9.85 -0.60 -5.01
C THR A 27 -8.34 -0.50 -4.79
N HIS A 28 -7.89 -0.21 -3.56
CA HIS A 28 -6.47 -0.17 -3.25
C HIS A 28 -5.77 -1.52 -3.45
N ASN A 29 -6.37 -2.63 -2.99
CA ASN A 29 -5.80 -3.96 -3.23
C ASN A 29 -5.78 -4.33 -4.71
N LEU A 30 -6.79 -3.93 -5.49
CA LEU A 30 -6.81 -4.12 -6.94
C LEU A 30 -5.68 -3.33 -7.62
N ILE A 31 -5.47 -2.06 -7.24
CA ILE A 31 -4.38 -1.23 -7.79
C ILE A 31 -3.01 -1.83 -7.43
N ALA A 32 -2.82 -2.26 -6.17
CA ALA A 32 -1.59 -2.91 -5.72
C ALA A 32 -1.33 -4.21 -6.50
N THR A 33 -2.36 -5.04 -6.70
CA THR A 33 -2.28 -6.27 -7.50
C THR A 33 -1.95 -5.98 -8.95
N TYR A 34 -2.54 -4.93 -9.53
CA TYR A 34 -2.27 -4.53 -10.91
C TYR A 34 -0.82 -4.09 -11.09
N PHE A 35 -0.28 -3.25 -10.19
CA PHE A 35 1.14 -2.86 -10.27
C PHE A 35 2.07 -4.05 -10.08
N LEU A 36 1.73 -4.98 -9.19
CA LEU A 36 2.50 -6.21 -9.03
C LEU A 36 2.46 -7.10 -10.29
N TYR A 37 1.32 -7.16 -10.97
CA TYR A 37 1.17 -7.94 -12.20
C TYR A 37 1.99 -7.37 -13.35
N ASP A 38 1.95 -6.04 -13.53
CA ASP A 38 2.67 -5.31 -14.59
C ASP A 38 4.19 -5.53 -14.47
N ASP A 39 4.73 -5.47 -13.25
CA ASP A 39 6.16 -5.55 -13.02
C ASP A 39 6.71 -7.00 -12.94
N ILE A 40 5.91 -7.98 -12.48
CA ILE A 40 6.49 -9.26 -12.01
C ILE A 40 5.95 -10.52 -12.71
N LYS A 41 4.73 -10.56 -13.26
CA LYS A 41 4.13 -11.79 -13.89
C LYS A 41 4.29 -13.12 -13.11
N ASP A 42 4.71 -13.10 -11.84
CA ASP A 42 4.95 -14.29 -11.02
C ASP A 42 3.67 -14.76 -10.31
N TYR A 43 3.70 -16.00 -9.84
CA TYR A 43 2.66 -16.65 -9.03
C TYR A 43 2.27 -15.87 -7.76
N TRP A 44 3.13 -14.99 -7.25
CA TRP A 44 2.83 -14.13 -6.10
C TRP A 44 1.67 -13.15 -6.34
N CYS A 45 1.37 -12.83 -7.61
CA CYS A 45 0.16 -12.08 -7.97
C CYS A 45 -1.12 -12.84 -7.61
N LEU A 46 -1.11 -14.18 -7.69
CA LEU A 46 -2.27 -15.02 -7.32
C LEU A 46 -2.55 -14.95 -5.81
N LEU A 47 -1.51 -14.84 -4.98
CA LEU A 47 -1.66 -14.66 -3.53
C LEU A 47 -2.38 -13.33 -3.24
N ASN A 48 -1.96 -12.25 -3.89
CA ASN A 48 -2.59 -10.93 -3.76
C ASN A 48 -4.04 -10.92 -4.26
N LEU A 49 -4.28 -11.57 -5.39
CA LEU A 49 -5.62 -11.74 -5.95
C LEU A 49 -6.53 -12.52 -5.00
N SER A 50 -6.00 -13.56 -4.35
CA SER A 50 -6.77 -14.33 -3.36
C SER A 50 -7.24 -13.48 -2.16
N GLY A 51 -6.40 -12.57 -1.67
CA GLY A 51 -6.78 -11.63 -0.61
C GLY A 51 -7.81 -10.60 -1.07
N THR A 52 -7.74 -10.16 -2.33
CA THR A 52 -8.77 -9.31 -2.93
C THR A 52 -10.13 -10.01 -3.00
N ILE A 53 -10.15 -11.30 -3.38
CA ILE A 53 -11.37 -12.12 -3.36
C ILE A 53 -11.93 -12.21 -1.93
N PHE A 54 -11.06 -12.42 -0.93
CA PHE A 54 -11.48 -12.48 0.48
C PHE A 54 -12.08 -11.15 0.97
N LEU A 55 -11.54 -10.00 0.53
CA LEU A 55 -12.12 -8.67 0.79
C LEU A 55 -13.49 -8.48 0.15
N ILE A 56 -13.68 -8.96 -1.09
CA ILE A 56 -14.98 -8.90 -1.77
C ILE A 56 -16.01 -9.77 -1.03
N ILE A 57 -15.61 -10.96 -0.58
CA ILE A 57 -16.48 -11.82 0.23
C ILE A 57 -16.88 -11.11 1.53
N GLU A 58 -15.93 -10.53 2.27
CA GLU A 58 -16.25 -9.79 3.50
C GLU A 58 -17.11 -8.55 3.22
N LEU A 59 -16.92 -7.86 2.08
CA LEU A 59 -17.80 -6.77 1.64
C LEU A 59 -19.24 -7.25 1.44
N VAL A 60 -19.44 -8.38 0.76
CA VAL A 60 -20.77 -8.97 0.53
C VAL A 60 -21.40 -9.40 1.85
N VAL A 61 -20.64 -10.07 2.73
CA VAL A 61 -21.10 -10.47 4.06
C VAL A 61 -21.48 -9.26 4.91
N ALA A 62 -20.70 -8.18 4.85
CA ALA A 62 -20.98 -6.94 5.56
C ALA A 62 -22.27 -6.25 5.07
N ILE A 63 -22.55 -6.28 3.77
CA ILE A 63 -23.79 -5.75 3.21
C ILE A 63 -24.99 -6.60 3.66
N ILE A 64 -24.91 -7.92 3.51
CA ILE A 64 -26.03 -8.83 3.74
C ILE A 64 -26.34 -8.99 5.24
N LYS A 65 -25.33 -9.27 6.07
CA LYS A 65 -25.56 -9.56 7.50
C LYS A 65 -25.52 -8.35 8.40
N ARG A 66 -24.73 -7.32 8.06
CA ARG A 66 -24.39 -6.26 9.03
C ARG A 66 -25.07 -4.92 8.78
N GLN A 67 -25.70 -4.69 7.61
CA GLN A 67 -26.39 -3.43 7.28
C GLN A 67 -25.57 -2.19 7.71
N GLY A 68 -24.25 -2.20 7.44
CA GLY A 68 -23.34 -1.10 7.78
C GLY A 68 -22.82 -1.03 9.22
N LEU A 69 -23.31 -1.85 10.15
CA LEU A 69 -22.85 -1.87 11.54
C LEU A 69 -21.62 -2.77 11.72
N GLU A 70 -20.50 -2.20 12.18
CA GLU A 70 -19.32 -3.00 12.51
C GLU A 70 -19.38 -3.60 13.91
N PRO A 71 -18.88 -4.85 14.09
CA PRO A 71 -18.76 -5.43 15.41
C PRO A 71 -17.81 -4.61 16.28
N LYS A 72 -18.24 -4.31 17.51
CA LYS A 72 -17.60 -3.33 18.42
C LYS A 72 -16.15 -3.62 18.79
N TRP A 73 -15.76 -4.90 18.74
CA TRP A 73 -14.47 -5.38 19.25
C TRP A 73 -13.43 -5.61 18.15
N PHE A 74 -13.86 -5.76 16.90
CA PHE A 74 -12.95 -6.19 15.85
C PHE A 74 -13.52 -5.84 14.47
N SER A 75 -12.75 -5.14 13.64
CA SER A 75 -13.12 -4.86 12.24
C SER A 75 -12.45 -5.91 11.32
N PRO A 76 -13.16 -6.99 10.95
CA PRO A 76 -12.59 -8.06 10.13
C PRO A 76 -12.09 -7.56 8.76
N SER A 77 -12.82 -6.63 8.13
CA SER A 77 -12.40 -6.04 6.84
C SER A 77 -11.03 -5.34 6.96
N PHE A 78 -10.79 -4.66 8.07
CA PHE A 78 -9.53 -3.96 8.31
C PHE A 78 -8.35 -4.92 8.52
N LEU A 79 -8.54 -6.02 9.26
CA LEU A 79 -7.48 -7.02 9.42
C LEU A 79 -7.16 -7.68 8.08
N ILE A 80 -8.18 -8.13 7.34
CA ILE A 80 -8.00 -8.78 6.04
C ILE A 80 -7.25 -7.83 5.08
N PHE A 81 -7.62 -6.55 5.10
CA PHE A 81 -6.96 -5.51 4.32
C PHE A 81 -5.47 -5.40 4.66
N ILE A 82 -5.10 -5.22 5.93
CA ILE A 82 -3.69 -5.10 6.35
C ILE A 82 -2.92 -6.38 6.02
N LEU A 83 -3.49 -7.54 6.35
CA LEU A 83 -2.83 -8.83 6.15
C LEU A 83 -2.57 -9.10 4.66
N THR A 84 -3.46 -8.64 3.79
CA THR A 84 -3.29 -8.75 2.34
C THR A 84 -2.33 -7.70 1.80
N SER A 85 -2.47 -6.43 2.18
CA SER A 85 -1.72 -5.33 1.55
C SER A 85 -0.29 -5.17 2.06
N MET A 86 0.02 -5.56 3.30
CA MET A 86 1.38 -5.52 3.85
C MET A 86 2.38 -6.39 3.07
N PRO A 87 2.14 -7.69 2.82
CA PRO A 87 3.08 -8.50 2.05
C PRO A 87 3.22 -8.01 0.60
N SER A 88 2.19 -7.38 0.03
CA SER A 88 2.22 -6.80 -1.32
C SER A 88 3.15 -5.60 -1.41
N LEU A 89 3.02 -4.67 -0.46
CA LEU A 89 3.89 -3.50 -0.37
C LEU A 89 5.35 -3.91 -0.17
N TRP A 90 5.57 -4.86 0.75
CA TRP A 90 6.91 -5.35 1.02
C TRP A 90 7.54 -6.02 -0.21
N LEU A 91 6.77 -6.82 -0.96
CA LEU A 91 7.25 -7.45 -2.17
C LEU A 91 7.63 -6.42 -3.25
N LEU A 92 6.87 -5.33 -3.38
CA LEU A 92 7.16 -4.25 -4.33
C LEU A 92 8.42 -3.47 -3.92
N GLU A 93 8.58 -3.17 -2.64
CA GLU A 93 9.76 -2.49 -2.08
C GLU A 93 11.04 -3.33 -2.26
N MET A 94 10.99 -4.62 -1.94
CA MET A 94 12.12 -5.54 -2.15
C MET A 94 12.59 -5.57 -3.61
N ARG A 95 11.67 -5.38 -4.56
CA ARG A 95 11.99 -5.32 -5.99
C ARG A 95 12.61 -4.01 -6.38
N CYS A 96 12.13 -2.88 -5.84
CA CYS A 96 12.80 -1.60 -6.02
C CYS A 96 14.25 -1.66 -5.51
N VAL A 97 14.45 -2.18 -4.30
CA VAL A 97 15.79 -2.35 -3.72
C VAL A 97 16.65 -3.29 -4.57
N ALA A 98 16.11 -4.41 -5.05
CA ALA A 98 16.83 -5.34 -5.92
C ALA A 98 17.25 -4.69 -7.25
N GLN A 99 16.37 -3.92 -7.89
CA GLN A 99 16.69 -3.17 -9.12
C GLN A 99 17.78 -2.15 -8.88
N ARG A 100 17.75 -1.43 -7.75
CA ARG A 100 18.79 -0.45 -7.38
C ARG A 100 20.16 -1.13 -7.20
N ARG A 101 20.20 -2.31 -6.59
CA ARG A 101 21.44 -3.10 -6.43
C ARG A 101 22.01 -3.56 -7.76
N LEU A 102 21.17 -4.04 -8.69
CA LEU A 102 21.61 -4.44 -10.02
C LEU A 102 22.12 -3.25 -10.85
N ALA A 103 21.46 -2.10 -10.76
CA ALA A 103 21.90 -0.87 -11.43
C ALA A 103 23.29 -0.43 -10.94
N PHE A 104 23.55 -0.53 -9.63
CA PHE A 104 24.86 -0.23 -9.07
C PHE A 104 25.93 -1.23 -9.52
N SER A 105 25.63 -2.54 -9.45
CA SER A 105 26.58 -3.59 -9.86
C SER A 105 26.94 -3.54 -11.35
N THR A 106 26.08 -3.00 -12.21
CA THR A 106 26.39 -2.86 -13.65
C THR A 106 27.41 -1.76 -13.92
N ASN A 107 27.56 -0.78 -13.02
CA ASN A 107 28.56 0.28 -13.15
C ASN A 107 29.98 -0.17 -12.72
N ASP A 108 30.11 -1.22 -11.92
CA ASP A 108 31.42 -1.74 -11.45
C ASP A 108 32.09 -2.69 -12.45
N ASN A 109 31.35 -3.16 -13.45
CA ASN A 109 31.86 -4.12 -14.45
C ASN A 109 32.86 -3.50 -15.44
N ASP A 110 33.15 -2.21 -15.33
CA ASP A 110 34.11 -1.49 -16.19
C ASP A 110 35.43 -1.14 -15.48
N THR A 111 35.62 -1.48 -14.21
CA THR A 111 36.94 -1.34 -13.58
C THR A 111 37.22 -2.49 -12.63
N ASN A 112 38.07 -3.42 -13.06
CA ASN A 112 38.76 -4.40 -12.21
C ASN A 112 39.71 -3.68 -11.23
N THR A 113 39.18 -2.92 -10.28
CA THR A 113 40.02 -2.24 -9.29
C THR A 113 39.42 -2.45 -7.91
N GLU A 114 40.23 -3.05 -7.05
CA GLU A 114 39.90 -3.42 -5.69
C GLU A 114 39.38 -2.19 -4.91
N PRO A 115 38.49 -2.38 -3.91
CA PRO A 115 37.88 -1.29 -3.14
C PRO A 115 38.87 -0.39 -2.40
N PHE A 116 40.15 -0.76 -2.34
CA PHE A 116 41.24 0.04 -1.77
C PHE A 116 41.79 1.09 -2.75
N ASP A 117 41.72 0.85 -4.06
CA ASP A 117 42.28 1.74 -5.09
C ASP A 117 41.37 2.94 -5.39
N GLN A 118 40.05 2.77 -5.19
CA GLN A 118 39.07 3.86 -5.32
C GLN A 118 39.26 4.95 -4.25
N PHE A 119 39.79 4.58 -3.08
CA PHE A 119 40.15 5.52 -2.01
C PHE A 119 41.41 6.34 -2.36
N ILE A 120 42.38 5.73 -3.05
CA ILE A 120 43.62 6.40 -3.49
C ILE A 120 43.35 7.38 -4.65
N LEU A 121 42.44 7.05 -5.58
CA LEU A 121 42.01 7.92 -6.68
C LEU A 121 41.25 9.17 -6.22
N SER A 122 40.66 9.16 -5.02
CA SER A 122 40.01 10.33 -4.42
C SER A 122 41.01 11.35 -3.84
N MET A 123 42.30 11.00 -3.72
CA MET A 123 43.30 11.81 -3.01
C MET A 123 44.47 12.27 -3.92
N GLY A 124 44.60 11.74 -5.14
CA GLY A 124 45.64 12.12 -6.10
C GLY A 124 45.17 13.19 -7.10
N THR A 125 45.83 14.34 -7.09
CA THR A 125 45.62 15.46 -8.02
C THR A 125 46.26 15.24 -9.39
N ASP A 126 45.62 15.86 -10.38
CA ASP A 126 46.13 16.41 -11.65
C ASP A 126 46.44 15.50 -12.87
N GLU A 127 45.76 15.88 -13.96
CA GLU A 127 46.12 15.80 -15.39
C GLU A 127 45.43 14.79 -16.36
N ILE A 128 44.55 15.38 -17.19
CA ILE A 128 44.42 15.30 -18.68
C ILE A 128 43.79 14.04 -19.36
N ALA A 129 42.48 14.17 -19.67
CA ALA A 129 41.72 13.81 -20.90
C ALA A 129 41.52 12.33 -21.35
N PRO A 130 40.52 12.00 -22.24
CA PRO A 130 39.23 12.61 -22.54
C PRO A 130 38.03 11.65 -22.28
N SER A 131 36.87 12.26 -22.02
CA SER A 131 35.56 11.64 -21.75
C SER A 131 35.14 10.55 -22.75
N GLN A 132 35.16 9.29 -22.32
CA GLN A 132 34.27 8.28 -22.88
C GLN A 132 32.89 8.51 -22.27
N ALA A 133 32.00 9.07 -23.09
CA ALA A 133 30.64 9.36 -22.70
C ALA A 133 29.95 8.06 -22.28
N LEU A 134 29.78 7.91 -20.97
CA LEU A 134 28.80 7.06 -20.33
C LEU A 134 27.55 7.01 -21.22
N PRO A 135 27.03 5.83 -21.62
CA PRO A 135 25.83 5.73 -22.44
C PRO A 135 24.66 6.34 -21.65
N HIS A 136 24.45 7.64 -21.85
CA HIS A 136 23.52 8.47 -21.10
C HIS A 136 22.11 7.91 -21.23
N ASN A 137 21.81 7.23 -22.35
CA ASN A 137 20.59 6.47 -22.63
C ASN A 137 20.31 5.30 -21.65
N ILE A 138 21.33 4.64 -21.11
CA ILE A 138 21.18 3.53 -20.16
C ILE A 138 21.02 4.06 -18.74
N LEU A 139 21.81 5.08 -18.36
CA LEU A 139 21.66 5.75 -17.08
C LEU A 139 20.30 6.45 -16.97
N MET A 140 19.88 7.20 -18.00
CA MET A 140 18.58 7.88 -18.00
C MET A 140 17.40 6.90 -18.03
N LYS A 141 17.53 5.74 -18.69
CA LYS A 141 16.49 4.69 -18.67
C LYS A 141 16.40 4.03 -17.29
N THR A 142 17.52 3.75 -16.66
CA THR A 142 17.58 3.13 -15.33
C THR A 142 17.08 4.07 -14.23
N LEU A 143 17.48 5.35 -14.25
CA LEU A 143 16.95 6.37 -13.37
C LEU A 143 15.44 6.58 -13.59
N ARG A 144 14.99 6.64 -14.85
CA ARG A 144 13.57 6.86 -15.16
C ARG A 144 12.67 5.70 -14.73
N ILE A 145 13.14 4.46 -14.87
CA ILE A 145 12.40 3.27 -14.41
C ILE A 145 12.36 3.26 -12.88
N ASN A 146 13.48 3.55 -12.21
CA ASN A 146 13.56 3.58 -10.74
C ASN A 146 12.64 4.65 -10.13
N VAL A 147 12.66 5.87 -10.66
CA VAL A 147 11.77 6.97 -10.21
C VAL A 147 10.28 6.62 -10.40
N ASN A 148 9.93 5.90 -11.47
CA ASN A 148 8.53 5.52 -11.72
C ASN A 148 8.03 4.49 -10.69
N LEU A 149 8.86 3.48 -10.38
CA LEU A 149 8.51 2.44 -9.42
C LEU A 149 8.48 3.00 -7.99
N ASP A 150 9.45 3.82 -7.61
CA ASP A 150 9.48 4.52 -6.32
C ASP A 150 8.25 5.40 -6.13
N THR A 151 7.80 6.11 -7.17
CA THR A 151 6.59 6.94 -7.11
C THR A 151 5.32 6.09 -6.95
N LYS A 152 5.24 4.93 -7.64
CA LYS A 152 4.13 3.97 -7.49
C LYS A 152 4.08 3.39 -6.07
N ILE A 153 5.23 2.98 -5.51
CA ILE A 153 5.34 2.43 -4.15
C ILE A 153 4.94 3.48 -3.12
N MET A 154 5.51 4.69 -3.19
CA MET A 154 5.18 5.78 -2.28
C MET A 154 3.68 6.12 -2.32
N GLY A 155 3.07 6.11 -3.50
CA GLY A 155 1.63 6.31 -3.66
C GLY A 155 0.79 5.20 -3.00
N LEU A 156 1.23 3.94 -3.11
CA LEU A 156 0.59 2.83 -2.42
C LEU A 156 0.77 2.91 -0.90
N GLU A 157 1.97 3.21 -0.40
CA GLU A 157 2.21 3.37 1.04
C GLU A 157 1.36 4.49 1.64
N LEU A 158 1.35 5.67 0.99
CA LEU A 158 0.57 6.81 1.43
C LEU A 158 -0.93 6.51 1.39
N SER A 159 -1.42 5.88 0.31
CA SER A 159 -2.83 5.52 0.21
C SER A 159 -3.25 4.42 1.20
N LEU A 160 -2.34 3.50 1.56
CA LEU A 160 -2.60 2.52 2.62
C LEU A 160 -2.77 3.20 3.97
N LEU A 161 -1.84 4.09 4.36
CA LEU A 161 -1.94 4.83 5.61
C LEU A 161 -3.19 5.71 5.65
N LEU A 162 -3.49 6.38 4.53
CA LEU A 162 -4.69 7.20 4.39
C LEU A 162 -5.96 6.36 4.58
N LEU A 163 -6.05 5.19 3.92
CA LEU A 163 -7.19 4.28 4.05
C LEU A 163 -7.33 3.75 5.48
N ILE A 164 -6.22 3.49 6.17
CA ILE A 164 -6.24 3.07 7.57
C ILE A 164 -6.80 4.16 8.49
N ILE A 165 -6.33 5.40 8.31
CA ILE A 165 -6.78 6.55 9.11
C ILE A 165 -8.26 6.84 8.83
N ILE A 166 -8.64 6.94 7.56
CA ILE A 166 -10.03 7.20 7.15
C ILE A 166 -10.94 6.07 7.61
N GLY A 167 -10.53 4.81 7.45
CA GLY A 167 -11.31 3.66 7.92
C GLY A 167 -11.63 3.78 9.41
N ARG A 168 -10.62 4.05 10.24
CA ARG A 168 -10.80 4.19 11.69
C ARG A 168 -11.70 5.37 12.09
N TRP A 169 -11.71 6.44 11.29
CA TRP A 169 -12.52 7.64 11.54
C TRP A 169 -13.95 7.53 11.02
N LEU A 170 -14.15 6.86 9.88
CA LEU A 170 -15.42 6.82 9.16
C LEU A 170 -16.31 5.66 9.61
N LEU A 171 -15.78 4.69 10.35
CA LEU A 171 -16.54 3.55 10.86
C LEU A 171 -17.38 3.95 12.09
N PRO A 172 -18.72 3.98 11.97
CA PRO A 172 -19.58 4.40 13.06
C PRO A 172 -19.50 3.38 14.20
N LYS A 173 -18.84 3.76 15.29
CA LYS A 173 -18.82 2.95 16.51
C LYS A 173 -20.22 2.94 17.11
N GLY A 174 -20.79 1.75 17.30
CA GLY A 174 -22.11 1.61 17.91
C GLY A 174 -22.15 2.32 19.26
N VAL A 175 -23.00 3.34 19.36
CA VAL A 175 -23.17 4.18 20.56
C VAL A 175 -23.36 3.32 21.82
N ILE A 176 -22.57 3.61 22.85
CA ILE A 176 -22.85 3.14 24.21
C ILE A 176 -24.09 3.91 24.66
N SER A 177 -25.21 3.21 24.85
CA SER A 177 -26.34 3.83 25.56
C SER A 177 -25.83 4.16 26.96
N ARG A 178 -25.98 5.42 27.37
CA ARG A 178 -25.54 5.91 28.69
C ARG A 178 -26.08 5.05 29.85
N SER A 179 -27.17 4.31 29.62
CA SER A 179 -27.76 3.36 30.56
C SER A 179 -26.86 2.16 30.92
N ASN A 180 -25.99 1.69 30.02
CA ASN A 180 -25.06 0.59 30.32
C ASN A 180 -23.86 1.05 31.17
N LEU A 181 -23.52 2.35 31.12
CA LEU A 181 -22.48 2.96 31.96
C LEU A 181 -22.97 3.18 33.38
N SER A 182 -24.24 3.60 33.56
CA SER A 182 -24.85 3.66 34.90
C SER A 182 -25.04 2.29 35.53
N GLN A 183 -25.23 1.23 34.73
CA GLN A 183 -25.31 -0.16 35.22
C GLN A 183 -23.95 -0.79 35.55
N LEU A 184 -22.84 -0.19 35.13
CA LEU A 184 -21.49 -0.65 35.52
C LEU A 184 -20.98 0.05 36.79
N LEU A 185 -21.66 1.13 37.19
CA LEU A 185 -21.30 1.98 38.33
C LEU A 185 -22.21 1.75 39.54
N LEU A 186 -23.22 0.88 39.41
CA LEU A 186 -24.17 0.47 40.45
C LEU A 186 -24.09 -1.05 40.60
#